data_AF-A0A7S0AAY9-F1
#
_entry.id   AF-A0A7S0AAY9-F1
#
_cell.length_a   1.000
_cell.length_b   1.000
_cell.length_c   1.000
_cell.angle_alpha   90.00
_cell.angle_beta   90.00
_cell.angle_gamma   90.00
#
_symmetry.space_group_name_H-M   'P 1'
#
loop_
_entity.id
_entity.type
_entity.pdbx_description
1 polymer ?
#
loop_
_entity_poly.entity_id
_entity_poly.type
_entity_poly.pdbx_seq_one_letter_code
_entity_poly.pdbx_strand_id
1 'polypeptide(L)'
;HLHFIRRRKLCFLYMIDAGGGQLTLYPREDLKLAPVELPVQKSRLLVFRSDLMSFRYQPVRDHVTLMAWVLTDPPKLEVSDLVASARNMDDLLGVHRGPSIPTGHRAKIMAVACLTGGGTYSPEDAEAM
;
A
#
# COMPACT_ATOMS: atom_id res chain seq x y z
N HIS A 1 2.11 -1.57 5.18
CA HIS A 1 2.17 -2.93 4.56
C HIS A 1 0.83 -3.39 3.95
N LEU A 2 -0.30 -3.34 4.66
CA LEU A 2 -1.62 -3.80 4.16
C LEU A 2 -2.14 -3.06 2.91
N HIS A 3 -1.95 -1.74 2.81
CA HIS A 3 -2.40 -0.96 1.64
C HIS A 3 -1.76 -1.42 0.33
N PHE A 4 -0.49 -1.86 0.37
CA PHE A 4 0.20 -2.39 -0.80
C PHE A 4 -0.46 -3.67 -1.31
N ILE A 5 -0.79 -4.61 -0.40
CA ILE A 5 -1.43 -5.88 -0.76
C ILE A 5 -2.82 -5.65 -1.37
N ARG A 6 -3.58 -4.66 -0.87
CA ARG A 6 -4.91 -4.33 -1.43
C ARG A 6 -4.84 -3.67 -2.80
N ARG A 7 -3.78 -2.90 -3.06
CA ARG A 7 -3.63 -2.09 -4.27
C ARG A 7 -2.92 -2.81 -5.41
N ARG A 8 -2.10 -3.85 -5.13
CA ARG A 8 -1.39 -4.56 -6.20
C ARG A 8 -2.38 -5.31 -7.09
N LYS A 9 -2.28 -5.11 -8.41
CA LYS A 9 -3.12 -5.80 -9.40
C LYS A 9 -2.32 -6.68 -10.32
N LEU A 10 -1.20 -6.18 -10.83
CA LEU A 10 -0.30 -6.94 -11.68
C LEU A 10 1.05 -7.11 -11.00
N CYS A 11 1.67 -8.25 -11.23
CA CYS A 11 3.08 -8.49 -10.91
C CYS A 11 3.80 -8.80 -12.22
N PHE A 12 4.91 -8.10 -12.42
CA PHE A 12 5.87 -8.31 -13.48
C PHE A 12 7.09 -8.96 -12.85
N LEU A 13 7.40 -10.18 -13.26
CA LEU A 13 8.56 -10.92 -12.80
C LEU A 13 9.47 -11.19 -14.01
N TYR A 14 10.55 -10.42 -14.10
CA TYR A 14 11.55 -10.57 -15.14
C TYR A 14 12.74 -11.37 -14.63
N MET A 15 12.94 -12.56 -15.19
CA MET A 15 14.03 -13.48 -14.86
C MET A 15 15.26 -13.07 -15.68
N ILE A 16 16.05 -12.13 -15.17
CA ILE A 16 17.23 -11.57 -15.86
C ILE A 16 18.27 -12.67 -16.08
N ASP A 17 18.59 -13.39 -15.00
CA ASP A 17 19.44 -14.56 -15.03
C ASP A 17 18.82 -15.64 -14.17
N ALA A 18 18.73 -16.85 -14.68
CA ALA A 18 18.17 -17.95 -13.94
C ALA A 18 18.71 -19.29 -14.45
N GLY A 19 19.43 -20.00 -13.58
CA GLY A 19 19.96 -21.34 -13.86
C GLY A 19 18.94 -22.46 -13.60
N GLY A 20 17.70 -22.29 -14.04
CA GLY A 20 16.61 -23.26 -13.87
C GLY A 20 15.82 -23.11 -12.56
N GLY A 21 14.94 -24.07 -12.31
CA GLY A 21 14.00 -24.08 -11.19
C GLY A 21 12.54 -24.01 -11.64
N GLN A 22 11.65 -23.76 -10.68
CA GLN A 22 10.21 -23.82 -10.92
C GLN A 22 9.49 -22.62 -10.31
N LEU A 23 8.52 -22.11 -11.05
CA LEU A 23 7.58 -21.10 -10.60
C LEU A 23 6.18 -21.69 -10.65
N THR A 24 5.50 -21.69 -9.52
CA THR A 24 4.11 -22.17 -9.41
C THR A 24 3.19 -21.01 -9.13
N LEU A 25 2.17 -20.83 -9.96
CA LEU A 25 1.06 -19.90 -9.74
C LEU A 25 -0.08 -20.65 -9.06
N TYR A 26 -0.53 -20.14 -7.92
CA TYR A 26 -1.67 -20.64 -7.17
C TYR A 26 -2.83 -19.66 -7.31
N PRO A 27 -3.88 -20.01 -8.08
CA PRO A 27 -5.11 -19.24 -8.13
C PRO A 27 -5.76 -19.16 -6.75
N ARG A 28 -6.48 -18.07 -6.50
CA ARG A 28 -7.36 -17.95 -5.34
C ARG A 28 -8.44 -19.05 -5.38
N GLU A 29 -8.81 -19.56 -4.21
CA GLU A 29 -9.68 -20.74 -4.08
C GLU A 29 -11.05 -20.59 -4.75
N ASP A 30 -11.57 -19.36 -4.84
CA ASP A 30 -12.86 -19.04 -5.45
C ASP A 30 -12.88 -19.24 -6.98
N LEU A 31 -11.72 -19.15 -7.65
CA LEU A 31 -11.63 -19.30 -9.09
C LEU A 31 -11.74 -20.76 -9.55
N LYS A 32 -11.58 -21.73 -8.64
CA LYS A 32 -11.59 -23.18 -8.95
C LYS A 32 -10.66 -23.57 -10.12
N LEU A 33 -9.56 -22.85 -10.29
CA LEU A 33 -8.54 -23.13 -11.29
C LEU A 33 -7.41 -23.97 -10.69
N ALA A 34 -6.83 -24.85 -11.49
CA ALA A 34 -5.66 -25.62 -11.10
C ALA A 34 -4.41 -24.72 -10.99
N PRO A 35 -3.47 -25.03 -10.08
CA PRO A 35 -2.17 -24.39 -10.06
C PRO A 35 -1.43 -24.58 -11.39
N VAL A 36 -0.67 -23.57 -11.81
CA VAL A 36 0.11 -23.60 -13.05
C VAL A 36 1.58 -23.64 -12.70
N GLU A 37 2.29 -24.64 -13.21
CA GLU A 37 3.72 -24.78 -13.05
C GLU A 37 4.46 -24.32 -14.30
N LEU A 38 5.45 -23.45 -14.11
CA LEU A 38 6.24 -22.85 -15.17
C LEU A 38 7.73 -23.09 -14.90
N PRO A 39 8.49 -23.56 -15.90
CA PRO A 39 9.94 -23.67 -15.77
C PRO A 39 10.54 -22.26 -15.70
N VAL A 40 11.45 -22.04 -14.75
CA VAL A 40 12.20 -20.80 -14.65
C VAL A 40 13.25 -20.78 -15.75
N GLN A 41 13.26 -19.73 -16.56
CA GLN A 41 14.21 -19.58 -17.66
C GLN A 41 14.74 -18.15 -17.74
N LYS A 42 16.00 -18.04 -18.17
CA LYS A 42 16.67 -16.77 -18.41
C LYS A 42 15.93 -15.92 -19.46
N SER A 43 15.96 -14.60 -19.27
CA SER A 43 15.39 -13.59 -20.16
C SER A 43 13.89 -13.74 -20.41
N ARG A 44 13.14 -14.27 -19.43
CA ARG A 44 11.67 -14.36 -19.51
C ARG A 44 10.99 -13.34 -18.62
N LEU A 45 9.95 -12.69 -19.16
CA LEU A 45 9.03 -11.88 -18.40
C LEU A 45 7.73 -12.65 -18.16
N LEU A 46 7.39 -12.86 -16.89
CA LEU A 46 6.09 -13.36 -16.49
C LEU A 46 5.25 -12.19 -15.99
N VAL A 47 4.03 -12.07 -16.53
CA VAL A 47 3.03 -11.10 -16.08
C VAL A 47 1.79 -11.84 -15.64
N PHE A 48 1.34 -11.58 -14.42
CA PHE A 48 0.13 -12.19 -13.89
C PHE A 48 -0.60 -11.26 -12.94
N ARG A 49 -1.88 -11.58 -12.70
CA ARG A 49 -2.76 -10.85 -11.78
C ARG A 49 -2.46 -11.25 -10.34
N SER A 50 -1.71 -10.40 -9.63
CA SER A 50 -1.29 -10.61 -8.25
C SER A 50 -2.41 -10.42 -7.23
N ASP A 51 -3.58 -9.94 -7.68
CA ASP A 51 -4.82 -9.89 -6.90
C ASP A 51 -5.63 -11.21 -6.96
N LEU A 52 -5.42 -12.01 -8.02
CA LEU A 52 -6.11 -13.28 -8.24
C LEU A 52 -5.25 -14.51 -8.00
N MET A 53 -3.93 -14.36 -8.04
CA MET A 53 -2.98 -15.46 -7.95
C MET A 53 -1.84 -15.11 -7.00
N SER A 54 -1.47 -16.08 -6.19
CA SER A 54 -0.19 -16.11 -5.46
C SER A 54 0.84 -16.88 -6.27
N PHE A 55 2.12 -16.69 -5.99
CA PHE A 55 3.17 -17.45 -6.66
C PHE A 55 4.20 -17.96 -5.66
N ARG A 56 4.84 -19.06 -6.02
CA ARG A 56 6.04 -19.60 -5.36
C ARG A 56 7.15 -19.67 -6.38
N TYR A 57 8.29 -19.11 -6.06
CA TYR A 57 9.49 -19.10 -6.91
C TYR A 57 10.59 -19.92 -6.24
N GLN A 58 11.03 -20.99 -6.89
CA GLN A 58 12.03 -21.94 -6.39
C GLN A 58 13.17 -22.09 -7.41
N PRO A 59 14.16 -21.18 -7.39
CA PRO A 59 15.34 -21.27 -8.24
C PRO A 59 16.30 -22.36 -7.73
N VAL A 60 17.04 -23.00 -8.64
CA VAL A 60 17.97 -24.10 -8.30
C VAL A 60 19.43 -23.62 -8.19
N ARG A 61 19.79 -22.58 -8.93
CA ARG A 61 21.14 -22.01 -8.98
C ARG A 61 21.08 -20.51 -8.73
N ASP A 62 22.21 -19.84 -8.94
CA ASP A 62 22.30 -18.39 -8.98
C ASP A 62 21.23 -17.82 -9.91
N HIS A 63 20.54 -16.81 -9.40
CA HIS A 63 19.43 -16.19 -10.07
C HIS A 63 19.34 -14.72 -9.72
N VAL A 64 18.90 -13.94 -10.70
CA VAL A 64 18.60 -12.53 -10.56
C VAL A 64 17.26 -12.29 -11.22
N THR A 65 16.29 -11.86 -10.42
CA THR A 65 14.94 -11.54 -10.89
C THR A 65 14.58 -10.11 -10.52
N LEU A 66 14.07 -9.36 -11.49
CA LEU A 66 13.47 -8.04 -11.24
C LEU A 66 11.97 -8.21 -11.07
N MET A 67 11.43 -7.69 -9.98
CA MET A 67 10.00 -7.72 -9.68
C MET A 67 9.44 -6.30 -9.60
N ALA A 68 8.35 -6.07 -10.31
CA ALA A 68 7.63 -4.79 -10.28
C ALA A 68 6.13 -5.04 -10.15
N TRP A 69 5.43 -4.13 -9.47
CA TRP A 69 3.98 -4.22 -9.28
C TRP A 69 3.29 -2.99 -9.83
N VAL A 70 2.16 -3.23 -10.50
CA VAL A 70 1.24 -2.16 -10.87
C VAL A 70 0.19 -2.07 -9.79
N LEU A 71 0.11 -0.88 -9.18
CA LEU A 71 -0.80 -0.55 -8.09
C LEU A 71 -1.98 0.25 -8.64
N THR A 72 -3.17 0.02 -8.09
CA THR A 72 -4.29 0.95 -8.28
C THR A 72 -4.14 2.17 -7.39
N ASP A 73 -4.93 3.20 -7.67
CA ASP A 73 -5.05 4.39 -6.82
C ASP A 73 -5.35 4.00 -5.37
N PRO A 74 -4.87 4.79 -4.39
CA PRO A 74 -5.29 4.59 -3.02
C PRO A 74 -6.81 4.74 -2.96
N PRO A 75 -7.51 3.95 -2.13
CA PRO A 75 -8.92 4.16 -1.92
C PRO A 75 -9.10 5.60 -1.46
N LYS A 76 -9.85 6.39 -2.23
CA LYS A 76 -10.27 7.71 -1.79
C LYS A 76 -11.18 7.45 -0.59
N LEU A 77 -10.74 7.84 0.60
CA LEU A 77 -11.66 7.99 1.71
C LEU A 77 -12.65 9.05 1.24
N GLU A 78 -13.85 8.63 0.85
CA GLU A 78 -14.97 9.54 0.75
C GLU A 78 -15.28 9.95 2.18
N VAL A 79 -14.58 11.01 2.62
CA VAL A 79 -14.98 11.78 3.77
C VAL A 79 -16.30 12.40 3.34
N SER A 80 -17.39 11.67 3.55
CA SER A 80 -18.75 12.18 3.40
C SER A 80 -18.79 13.49 4.14
N ASP A 81 -18.97 14.59 3.41
CA ASP A 81 -18.83 15.99 3.83
C ASP A 81 -18.91 16.15 5.34
N LEU A 82 -17.74 16.05 5.99
CA LEU A 82 -17.62 16.36 7.40
C LEU A 82 -17.65 17.89 7.43
N VAL A 83 -18.87 18.43 7.48
CA VAL A 83 -19.14 19.83 7.82
C VAL A 83 -18.80 20.01 9.30
N ALA A 84 -17.52 19.82 9.62
CA ALA A 84 -16.92 20.25 10.86
C ALA A 84 -16.70 21.75 10.76
N SER A 85 -17.79 22.51 10.92
CA SER A 85 -17.62 23.83 11.50
C SER A 85 -16.91 23.62 12.84
N ALA A 86 -15.84 24.37 13.11
CA ALA A 86 -15.02 24.18 14.33
C ALA A 86 -15.85 24.14 15.63
N ARG A 87 -17.04 24.78 15.63
CA ARG A 87 -18.02 24.73 16.73
C ARG A 87 -18.61 23.34 16.99
N ASN A 88 -18.82 22.53 15.96
CA ASN A 88 -19.43 21.19 16.11
C ASN A 88 -18.45 20.17 16.70
N MET A 89 -17.15 20.39 16.51
CA MET A 89 -16.11 19.48 17.01
C MET A 89 -15.90 19.68 18.52
N ASP A 90 -15.97 20.92 19.01
CA ASP A 90 -15.86 21.25 20.44
C ASP A 90 -16.99 20.62 21.27
N ASP A 91 -18.22 20.61 20.74
CA ASP A 91 -19.40 20.00 21.38
C ASP A 91 -19.33 18.46 21.36
N LEU A 92 -18.85 17.86 20.25
CA LEU A 92 -18.65 16.41 20.15
C LEU A 92 -17.51 15.89 21.04
N LEU A 93 -16.47 16.70 21.27
CA LEU A 93 -15.33 16.36 22.12
C LEU A 93 -15.57 16.71 23.60
N GLY A 94 -16.74 17.27 23.96
CA GLY A 94 -17.10 17.65 25.34
C GLY A 94 -16.25 18.79 25.92
N VAL A 95 -15.61 19.59 25.05
CA VAL A 95 -14.70 20.66 25.45
C VAL A 95 -15.50 21.95 25.63
N HIS A 96 -16.24 22.03 26.75
CA HIS A 96 -17.09 23.19 27.02
C HIS A 96 -16.31 24.41 27.56
N ARG A 97 -15.09 24.21 28.08
CA ARG A 97 -14.17 25.28 28.50
C ARG A 97 -12.71 24.86 28.30
N GLY A 98 -12.08 25.41 27.25
CA GLY A 98 -10.63 25.45 27.10
C GLY A 98 -10.06 26.83 27.48
N PRO A 99 -8.74 26.96 27.64
CA PRO A 99 -8.10 28.26 27.82
C PRO A 99 -8.48 29.20 26.68
N SER A 100 -8.72 30.48 27.00
CA SER A 100 -9.17 31.48 26.03
C SER A 100 -8.31 31.44 24.78
N ILE A 101 -8.96 31.26 23.62
CA ILE A 101 -8.28 31.28 22.32
C ILE A 101 -7.49 32.60 22.25
N PRO A 102 -6.15 32.56 22.12
CA PRO A 102 -5.35 33.77 22.14
C PRO A 102 -5.78 34.70 21.00
N THR A 103 -6.27 35.89 21.35
CA THR A 103 -6.60 36.93 20.38
C THR A 103 -5.32 37.63 19.95
N GLY A 104 -4.84 37.32 18.75
CA GLY A 104 -3.60 37.85 18.17
C GLY A 104 -3.29 37.20 16.82
N HIS A 105 -2.13 37.51 16.24
CA HIS A 105 -1.66 36.84 15.03
C HIS A 105 -1.58 35.33 15.27
N ARG A 106 -2.44 34.57 14.58
CA ARG A 106 -2.46 33.11 14.68
C ARG A 106 -1.13 32.59 14.12
N ALA A 107 -0.46 31.71 14.86
CA ALA A 107 0.65 30.95 14.32
C ALA A 107 0.10 30.13 13.14
N LYS A 108 0.45 30.53 11.92
CA LYS A 108 0.07 29.81 10.71
C LYS A 108 1.08 28.70 10.51
N ILE A 109 0.85 27.58 11.18
CA ILE A 109 1.67 26.38 11.02
C ILE A 109 1.30 25.80 9.65
N MET A 110 2.16 26.04 8.66
CA MET A 110 1.98 25.55 7.29
C MET A 110 2.50 24.11 7.11
N ALA A 111 3.26 23.61 8.08
CA ALA A 111 3.81 22.27 8.07
C ALA A 111 4.04 21.79 9.50
N VAL A 112 3.53 20.60 9.79
CA VAL A 112 3.92 19.79 10.94
C VAL A 112 4.60 18.55 10.35
N ALA A 113 5.55 17.96 11.07
CA ALA A 113 6.07 16.65 10.72
C ALA A 113 6.25 15.86 12.02
N CYS A 114 5.67 14.66 12.07
CA CYS A 114 5.82 13.77 13.21
C CYS A 114 6.87 12.72 12.89
N LEU A 115 7.88 12.62 13.76
CA LEU A 115 8.90 11.58 13.71
C LEU A 115 8.39 10.35 14.45
N THR A 116 7.70 9.46 13.76
CA THR A 116 7.48 8.08 14.21
C THR A 116 8.56 7.20 13.60
N GLY A 117 9.20 6.34 14.40
CA GLY A 117 10.36 5.56 13.99
C GLY A 117 10.19 4.88 12.62
N GLY A 118 11.09 5.19 11.68
CA GLY A 118 11.10 4.63 10.32
C GLY A 118 10.81 5.60 9.17
N GLY A 119 10.50 6.88 9.43
CA GLY A 119 10.37 7.90 8.38
C GLY A 119 9.84 9.24 8.90
N THR A 120 9.86 10.25 8.04
CA THR A 120 9.19 11.55 8.26
C THR A 120 7.86 11.54 7.52
N TYR A 121 6.78 11.81 8.24
CA TYR A 121 5.43 11.85 7.69
C TYR A 121 4.85 13.25 7.82
N SER A 122 4.12 13.69 6.79
CA SER A 122 3.28 14.86 6.92
C SER A 122 2.06 14.51 7.81
N PRO A 123 1.43 15.47 8.50
CA PRO A 123 0.25 15.22 9.33
C PRO A 123 -0.90 14.60 8.54
N GLU A 124 -1.01 14.93 7.25
CA GLU A 124 -1.98 14.31 6.32
C GLU A 124 -1.76 12.80 6.19
N ASP A 125 -0.50 12.34 6.27
CA ASP A 125 -0.15 10.92 6.24
C ASP A 125 -0.33 10.25 7.62
N ALA A 126 -0.33 11.03 8.71
CA ALA A 126 -0.44 10.53 10.08
C ALA A 126 -1.90 10.27 10.49
N GLU A 127 -2.87 11.02 9.95
CA GLU A 127 -4.31 10.81 10.19
C GLU A 127 -4.85 9.52 9.55
N ALA A 128 -4.06 8.87 8.68
CA ALA A 128 -4.43 7.64 7.99
C ALA A 128 -3.91 6.34 8.66
N MET A 129 -3.33 6.43 9.87
CA MET A 129 -2.99 5.27 10.72
C MET A 129 -4.00 5.08 11.85
#